data_AF-C7XXW9-F1
#
_entry.id   AF-C7XXW9-F1
#
_cell.length_a   1.000
_cell.length_b   1.000
_cell.length_c   1.000
_cell.angle_alpha   90.00
_cell.angle_beta   90.00
_cell.angle_gamma   90.00
#
_symmetry.space_group_name_H-M   'P 1'
#
loop_
_entity.id
_entity.type
_entity.pdbx_description
1 polymer ?
#
loop_
_entity_poly.entity_id
_entity_poly.type
_entity_poly.pdbx_seq_one_letter_code
_entity_poly.pdbx_strand_id
1 'polypeptide(L)'
;MVSQKQIRQAVEVSKLYYLKGMTQAEIARELKLSRPTVSRAIQFARDQRIVQIKIDDPLHYVHSLGQQLKQKYHLSQAIIAEPIDDEPQSILTALGEATAQLLPTLVQDNDIIGVSWGQTLNAVAKYLQPSDRKHIQVVYLKGTVANSTHNNFVVNVTKAFNKNFHTQAQILPLPVIFDNAKIKSMVVQDHFIDQILTTARHVNVAVFTVGTTEDNATLFSLGYLNTSEIKKLQRTAVGDIVSQFVDEQGQIVDPELAKRTMAIPLDVLKATRQSILVAGGMNKLPVIQAALNGRYANVLVTDLHNAQALLDENE
;
A
#
# COMPACT_ATOMS: atom_id res chain seq x y z
N MET A 1 -10.67 11.65 24.00
CA MET A 1 -9.23 11.98 23.90
C MET A 1 -8.49 11.20 24.98
N VAL A 2 -7.39 10.55 24.63
CA VAL A 2 -6.52 9.85 25.59
C VAL A 2 -5.88 10.87 26.52
N SER A 3 -5.89 10.63 27.83
CA SER A 3 -5.26 11.56 28.79
C SER A 3 -3.74 11.39 28.82
N GLN A 4 -2.99 12.48 28.98
CA GLN A 4 -1.52 12.41 29.15
C GLN A 4 -1.12 11.55 30.37
N LYS A 5 -1.95 11.51 31.41
CA LYS A 5 -1.74 10.67 32.59
C LYS A 5 -1.78 9.19 32.23
N GLN A 6 -2.73 8.79 31.38
CA GLN A 6 -2.87 7.41 30.91
C GLN A 6 -1.71 6.98 30.02
N ILE A 7 -1.21 7.85 29.13
CA ILE A 7 -0.02 7.57 28.31
C ILE A 7 1.21 7.39 29.19
N ARG A 8 1.44 8.30 30.15
CA ARG A 8 2.59 8.19 31.08
C ARG A 8 2.57 6.89 31.86
N GLN A 9 1.41 6.52 32.41
CA GLN A 9 1.25 5.27 33.15
C GLN A 9 1.49 4.04 32.26
N ALA A 10 0.98 4.05 31.03
CA ALA A 10 1.21 2.97 30.07
C ALA A 10 2.71 2.82 29.73
N VAL A 11 3.41 3.92 29.46
CA VAL A 11 4.86 3.92 29.19
C VAL A 11 5.65 3.35 30.37
N GLU A 12 5.33 3.79 31.59
CA GLU A 12 6.03 3.36 32.80
C GLU A 12 5.82 1.86 33.07
N VAL A 13 4.57 1.40 33.02
CA VAL A 13 4.23 -0.02 33.15
C VAL A 13 4.95 -0.86 32.09
N SER A 14 4.96 -0.40 30.83
CA SER A 14 5.63 -1.10 29.74
C SER A 14 7.15 -1.19 29.91
N LYS A 15 7.81 -0.14 30.43
CA LYS A 15 9.25 -0.19 30.73
C LYS A 15 9.56 -1.23 31.80
N LEU A 16 8.78 -1.28 32.88
CA LEU A 16 8.98 -2.29 33.93
C LEU A 16 8.75 -3.71 33.42
N TYR A 17 7.73 -3.91 32.57
CA TYR A 17 7.41 -5.23 32.02
C TYR A 17 8.43 -5.70 30.98
N TYR A 18 8.65 -4.92 29.91
CA TYR A 18 9.45 -5.36 28.76
C TYR A 18 10.95 -5.14 28.91
N LEU A 19 11.39 -4.07 29.59
CA LEU A 19 12.83 -3.77 29.73
C LEU A 19 13.42 -4.36 31.01
N LYS A 20 12.63 -4.44 32.09
CA LYS A 20 13.09 -4.99 33.37
C LYS A 20 12.60 -6.42 33.65
N GLY A 21 11.78 -7.00 32.78
CA GLY A 21 11.31 -8.39 32.91
C GLY A 21 10.39 -8.65 34.11
N MET A 22 9.82 -7.61 34.72
CA MET A 22 8.97 -7.78 35.91
C MET A 22 7.63 -8.41 35.54
N THR A 23 7.12 -9.27 36.43
CA THR A 23 5.77 -9.80 36.31
C THR A 23 4.71 -8.72 36.57
N GLN A 24 3.51 -8.89 36.02
CA GLN A 24 2.40 -7.94 36.26
C GLN A 24 2.05 -7.79 37.75
N ALA A 25 2.30 -8.83 38.56
CA ALA A 25 2.07 -8.80 40.01
C ALA A 25 3.11 -7.95 40.74
N GLU A 26 4.38 -8.01 40.32
CA GLU A 26 5.46 -7.17 40.86
C GLU A 26 5.24 -5.70 40.49
N ILE A 27 4.89 -5.43 39.23
CA ILE A 27 4.56 -4.08 38.75
C ILE A 27 3.36 -3.49 39.51
N ALA A 28 2.33 -4.30 39.73
CA ALA A 28 1.16 -3.90 40.51
C ALA A 28 1.54 -3.46 41.94
N ARG A 29 2.46 -4.21 42.58
CA ARG A 29 2.96 -3.87 43.92
C ARG A 29 3.82 -2.62 43.92
N GLU A 30 4.76 -2.50 42.97
CA GLU A 30 5.70 -1.38 42.88
C GLU A 30 4.98 -0.06 42.61
N LEU A 31 4.04 -0.06 41.66
CA LEU A 31 3.30 1.14 41.27
C LEU A 31 2.03 1.38 42.10
N LYS A 32 1.75 0.54 43.11
CA LYS A 32 0.51 0.58 43.91
C LYS A 32 -0.76 0.56 43.05
N LEU A 33 -0.75 -0.30 42.02
CA LEU A 33 -1.85 -0.52 41.10
C LEU A 33 -2.48 -1.90 41.30
N SER A 34 -3.69 -2.11 40.80
CA SER A 34 -4.25 -3.46 40.71
C SER A 34 -3.71 -4.19 39.47
N ARG A 35 -3.53 -5.52 39.56
CA ARG A 35 -3.09 -6.35 38.43
C ARG A 35 -3.94 -6.16 37.15
N PRO A 36 -5.29 -6.04 37.21
CA PRO A 36 -6.10 -5.72 36.03
C PRO A 36 -5.80 -4.33 35.42
N THR A 37 -5.35 -3.38 36.22
CA THR A 37 -4.96 -2.04 35.74
C THR A 37 -3.61 -2.10 35.00
N VAL A 38 -2.65 -2.88 35.51
CA VAL A 38 -1.38 -3.15 34.84
C VAL A 38 -1.62 -3.85 33.49
N SER A 39 -2.43 -4.91 33.48
CA SER A 39 -2.78 -5.63 32.23
C SER A 39 -3.42 -4.70 31.20
N ARG A 40 -4.42 -3.89 31.60
CA ARG A 40 -5.04 -2.90 30.71
C ARG A 40 -4.06 -1.83 30.24
N ALA A 41 -3.10 -1.41 31.07
CA ALA A 41 -2.08 -0.44 30.67
C ALA A 41 -1.12 -1.02 29.62
N ILE A 42 -0.70 -2.28 29.77
CA ILE A 42 0.10 -2.99 28.77
C ILE A 42 -0.68 -3.14 27.46
N GLN A 43 -1.94 -3.59 27.54
CA GLN A 43 -2.80 -3.73 26.36
C GLN A 43 -3.00 -2.38 25.66
N PHE A 44 -3.32 -1.34 26.42
CA PHE A 44 -3.44 0.02 25.91
C PHE A 44 -2.14 0.50 25.24
N ALA A 45 -0.97 0.19 25.82
CA ALA A 45 0.31 0.54 25.22
C ALA A 45 0.53 -0.16 23.87
N ARG A 46 0.07 -1.41 23.70
CA ARG A 46 0.08 -2.14 22.43
C ARG A 46 -0.91 -1.54 21.44
N ASP A 47 -2.16 -1.34 21.86
CA ASP A 47 -3.24 -0.81 21.01
C ASP A 47 -2.93 0.60 20.48
N GLN A 48 -2.24 1.41 21.28
CA GLN A 48 -1.79 2.76 20.91
C GLN A 48 -0.39 2.81 20.31
N ARG A 49 0.26 1.65 20.07
CA ARG A 49 1.63 1.52 19.53
C ARG A 49 2.70 2.28 20.30
N ILE A 50 2.47 2.49 21.59
CA ILE A 50 3.49 2.98 22.54
C ILE A 50 4.58 1.93 22.72
N VAL A 51 4.21 0.64 22.64
CA VAL A 51 5.14 -0.49 22.59
C VAL A 51 5.05 -1.16 21.23
N GLN A 52 6.20 -1.38 20.61
CA GLN A 52 6.37 -2.20 19.42
C GLN A 52 7.36 -3.30 19.78
N ILE A 53 6.95 -4.57 19.59
CA ILE A 53 7.80 -5.73 19.87
C ILE A 53 8.37 -6.18 18.54
N LYS A 54 9.69 -6.15 18.40
CA LYS A 54 10.40 -6.71 17.26
C LYS A 54 11.03 -8.03 17.70
N ILE A 55 10.75 -9.09 16.95
CA ILE A 55 11.39 -10.40 17.13
C ILE A 55 12.30 -10.56 15.92
N ASP A 56 13.61 -10.67 16.16
CA ASP A 56 14.58 -11.00 15.12
C ASP A 56 14.83 -12.52 15.21
N ASP A 57 14.24 -13.32 14.31
CA ASP A 57 14.47 -14.77 14.25
C ASP A 57 15.56 -15.12 13.20
N PRO A 58 16.82 -15.36 13.59
CA PRO A 58 17.91 -15.61 12.65
C PRO A 58 17.76 -16.91 11.83
N LEU A 59 16.75 -17.74 12.08
CA LEU A 59 16.42 -18.94 11.31
C LEU A 59 15.40 -18.67 10.17
N HIS A 60 15.00 -17.42 9.97
CA HIS A 60 13.87 -16.99 9.13
C HIS A 60 13.89 -17.56 7.69
N TYR A 61 13.10 -18.61 7.49
CA TYR A 61 12.51 -19.02 6.21
C TYR A 61 12.03 -17.82 5.36
N VAL A 62 11.47 -16.80 6.02
CA VAL A 62 10.99 -15.55 5.42
C VAL A 62 12.06 -14.77 4.65
N HIS A 63 13.29 -14.64 5.20
CA HIS A 63 14.38 -13.96 4.49
C HIS A 63 14.79 -14.75 3.24
N SER A 64 14.79 -16.08 3.33
CA SER A 64 15.08 -16.94 2.18
C SER A 64 14.03 -16.81 1.07
N LEU A 65 12.73 -16.69 1.43
CA LEU A 65 11.65 -16.46 0.46
C LEU A 65 11.83 -15.13 -0.28
N GLY A 66 12.16 -14.05 0.44
CA GLY A 66 12.44 -12.76 -0.18
C GLY A 66 13.58 -12.84 -1.20
N GLN A 67 14.68 -13.52 -0.88
CA GLN A 67 15.78 -13.71 -1.84
C GLN A 67 15.38 -14.56 -3.04
N GLN A 68 14.60 -15.63 -2.84
CA GLN A 68 14.10 -16.47 -3.92
C GLN A 68 13.17 -15.70 -4.86
N LEU A 69 12.25 -14.88 -4.33
CA LEU A 69 11.36 -14.02 -5.14
C LEU A 69 12.15 -12.99 -5.92
N LYS A 70 13.17 -12.39 -5.31
CA LYS A 70 14.09 -11.47 -6.02
C LYS A 70 14.76 -12.14 -7.21
N GLN A 71 15.21 -13.39 -7.04
CA GLN A 71 15.84 -14.13 -8.12
C GLN A 71 14.82 -14.52 -9.20
N LYS A 72 13.68 -15.11 -8.83
CA LYS A 72 12.62 -15.58 -9.75
C LYS A 72 12.07 -14.45 -10.62
N TYR A 73 11.77 -13.29 -10.04
CA TYR A 73 11.12 -12.17 -10.73
C TYR A 73 12.06 -11.00 -11.04
N HIS A 74 13.38 -11.16 -10.84
CA HIS A 74 14.39 -10.12 -11.04
C HIS A 74 14.12 -8.82 -10.27
N LEU A 75 13.64 -8.95 -9.03
CA LEU A 75 13.33 -7.80 -8.17
C LEU A 75 14.61 -7.27 -7.52
N SER A 76 14.68 -5.95 -7.39
CA SER A 76 15.70 -5.29 -6.57
C SER A 76 15.51 -5.60 -5.08
N GLN A 77 14.26 -5.73 -4.64
CA GLN A 77 13.92 -6.04 -3.25
C GLN A 77 12.56 -6.76 -3.16
N ALA A 78 12.45 -7.73 -2.25
CA ALA A 78 11.19 -8.37 -1.89
C ALA A 78 11.12 -8.44 -0.36
N ILE A 79 10.07 -7.86 0.21
CA ILE A 79 9.79 -7.84 1.63
C ILE A 79 8.54 -8.67 1.89
N ILE A 80 8.65 -9.61 2.81
CA ILE A 80 7.52 -10.39 3.29
C ILE A 80 7.03 -9.75 4.58
N ALA A 81 5.80 -9.25 4.56
CA ALA A 81 5.11 -8.74 5.74
C ALA A 81 4.58 -9.92 6.57
N GLU A 82 4.73 -9.82 7.88
CA GLU A 82 4.33 -10.84 8.84
C GLU A 82 3.11 -10.34 9.64
N PRO A 83 1.88 -10.63 9.19
CA PRO A 83 0.69 -10.26 9.93
C PRO A 83 0.54 -11.07 11.21
N ILE A 84 -0.29 -10.58 12.13
CA ILE A 84 -0.53 -11.25 13.43
C ILE A 84 -1.39 -12.52 13.25
N ASP A 85 -2.22 -12.52 12.21
CA ASP A 85 -3.14 -13.58 11.81
C ASP A 85 -3.47 -13.40 10.31
N ASP A 86 -4.21 -14.35 9.73
CA ASP A 86 -4.54 -14.36 8.30
C ASP A 86 -5.76 -13.51 7.94
N GLU A 87 -6.28 -12.70 8.88
CA GLU A 87 -7.42 -11.84 8.61
C GLU A 87 -7.03 -10.73 7.62
N PRO A 88 -7.91 -10.37 6.66
CA PRO A 88 -7.59 -9.38 5.62
C PRO A 88 -7.09 -8.03 6.18
N GLN A 89 -7.64 -7.61 7.33
CA GLN A 89 -7.25 -6.35 7.98
C GLN A 89 -5.87 -6.44 8.63
N SER A 90 -5.45 -7.61 9.10
CA SER A 90 -4.14 -7.89 9.70
C SER A 90 -3.05 -7.90 8.62
N ILE A 91 -3.31 -8.59 7.51
CA ILE A 91 -2.48 -8.56 6.29
C ILE A 91 -2.30 -7.11 5.81
N LEU A 92 -3.39 -6.37 5.65
CA LEU A 92 -3.35 -4.98 5.20
C LEU A 92 -2.51 -4.08 6.13
N THR A 93 -2.59 -4.33 7.44
CA THR A 93 -1.85 -3.62 8.48
C THR A 93 -0.34 -3.90 8.35
N ALA A 94 0.03 -5.17 8.27
CA ALA A 94 1.44 -5.59 8.15
C ALA A 94 2.08 -5.07 6.86
N LEU A 95 1.36 -5.13 5.72
CA LEU A 95 1.81 -4.54 4.45
C LEU A 95 2.06 -3.03 4.58
N GLY A 96 1.14 -2.33 5.26
CA GLY A 96 1.25 -0.90 5.52
C GLY A 96 2.48 -0.55 6.36
N GLU A 97 2.72 -1.30 7.43
CA GLU A 97 3.87 -1.15 8.32
C GLU A 97 5.18 -1.40 7.58
N ALA A 98 5.31 -2.55 6.92
CA ALA A 98 6.52 -2.94 6.20
C ALA A 98 6.86 -1.92 5.10
N THR A 99 5.87 -1.47 4.32
CA THR A 99 6.08 -0.48 3.27
C THR A 99 6.48 0.89 3.85
N ALA A 100 5.83 1.32 4.93
CA ALA A 100 6.13 2.63 5.53
C ALA A 100 7.53 2.69 6.13
N GLN A 101 8.05 1.57 6.63
CA GLN A 101 9.44 1.44 7.09
C GLN A 101 10.43 1.38 5.91
N LEU A 102 10.06 0.69 4.83
CA LEU A 102 10.88 0.56 3.62
C LEU A 102 11.04 1.89 2.86
N LEU A 103 9.94 2.62 2.66
CA LEU A 103 9.87 3.74 1.72
C LEU A 103 10.97 4.81 1.93
N PRO A 104 11.27 5.31 3.15
CA PRO A 104 12.33 6.31 3.36
C PRO A 104 13.74 5.85 2.96
N THR A 105 13.97 4.53 2.92
CA THR A 105 15.27 3.96 2.51
C THR A 105 15.45 3.96 0.98
N LEU A 106 14.35 4.00 0.22
CA LEU A 106 14.33 3.94 -1.25
C LEU A 106 14.22 5.34 -1.89
N VAL A 107 13.64 6.29 -1.16
CA VAL A 107 13.48 7.69 -1.56
C VAL A 107 14.80 8.45 -1.35
N GLN A 108 15.15 9.28 -2.32
CA GLN A 108 16.31 10.16 -2.38
C GLN A 108 15.86 11.62 -2.48
N ASP A 109 16.77 12.57 -2.21
CA ASP A 109 16.47 13.99 -2.37
C ASP A 109 16.10 14.30 -3.83
N ASN A 110 15.12 15.19 -4.03
CA ASN A 110 14.55 15.59 -5.32
C ASN A 110 13.72 14.51 -6.05
N ASP A 111 13.44 13.37 -5.41
CA ASP A 111 12.57 12.36 -5.99
C ASP A 111 11.12 12.86 -6.14
N ILE A 112 10.48 12.38 -7.21
CA ILE A 112 9.03 12.44 -7.41
C ILE A 112 8.46 11.08 -7.00
N ILE A 113 7.61 11.08 -5.97
CA ILE A 113 6.89 9.91 -5.49
C ILE A 113 5.52 9.84 -6.16
N GLY A 114 5.32 8.83 -7.00
CA GLY A 114 4.02 8.45 -7.54
C GLY A 114 3.22 7.62 -6.54
N VAL A 115 2.00 8.02 -6.21
CA VAL A 115 1.10 7.26 -5.32
C VAL A 115 -0.24 6.98 -5.97
N SER A 116 -0.87 5.89 -5.56
CA SER A 116 -2.29 5.64 -5.83
C SER A 116 -3.15 6.04 -4.63
N TRP A 117 -4.43 5.70 -4.66
CA TRP A 117 -5.35 5.75 -3.52
C TRP A 117 -5.91 4.35 -3.25
N GLY A 118 -6.63 4.19 -2.14
CA GLY A 118 -7.24 2.91 -1.73
C GLY A 118 -6.77 2.43 -0.35
N GLN A 119 -7.32 1.29 0.06
CA GLN A 119 -7.11 0.74 1.41
C GLN A 119 -5.63 0.45 1.70
N THR A 120 -4.89 -0.11 0.75
CA THR A 120 -3.46 -0.43 0.92
C THR A 120 -2.63 0.83 1.11
N LEU A 121 -2.79 1.84 0.24
CA LEU A 121 -2.06 3.10 0.39
C LEU A 121 -2.46 3.86 1.66
N ASN A 122 -3.73 3.75 2.08
CA ASN A 122 -4.16 4.27 3.38
C ASN A 122 -3.51 3.54 4.55
N ALA A 123 -3.27 2.23 4.44
CA ALA A 123 -2.50 1.50 5.44
C ALA A 123 -1.07 2.02 5.50
N VAL A 124 -0.36 2.13 4.36
CA VAL A 124 0.99 2.74 4.32
C VAL A 124 0.98 4.12 4.96
N ALA A 125 0.04 4.98 4.57
CA ALA A 125 -0.11 6.34 5.08
C ALA A 125 -0.26 6.43 6.61
N LYS A 126 -0.91 5.44 7.25
CA LYS A 126 -1.05 5.40 8.72
C LYS A 126 0.26 5.19 9.47
N TYR A 127 1.28 4.63 8.81
CA TYR A 127 2.55 4.25 9.42
C TYR A 127 3.74 5.07 8.97
N LEU A 128 3.56 5.91 7.94
CA LEU A 128 4.61 6.81 7.48
C LEU A 128 5.14 7.67 8.63
N GLN A 129 6.47 7.67 8.74
CA GLN A 129 7.21 8.53 9.65
C GLN A 129 7.77 9.74 8.91
N PRO A 130 8.02 10.86 9.61
CA PRO A 130 8.70 12.00 9.03
C PRO A 130 10.02 11.61 8.37
N SER A 131 10.28 12.14 7.19
CA SER A 131 11.46 11.91 6.39
C SER A 131 12.29 13.18 6.30
N ASP A 132 13.61 13.06 6.43
CA ASP A 132 14.54 14.17 6.28
C ASP A 132 14.90 14.47 4.81
N ARG A 133 14.29 13.75 3.86
CA ARG A 133 14.55 13.93 2.42
C ARG A 133 14.05 15.28 1.94
N LYS A 134 14.86 15.92 1.09
CA LYS A 134 14.61 17.29 0.63
C LYS A 134 13.99 17.32 -0.75
N HIS A 135 13.18 18.36 -0.99
CA HIS A 135 12.58 18.66 -2.30
C HIS A 135 11.77 17.51 -2.91
N ILE A 136 11.12 16.72 -2.04
CA ILE A 136 10.24 15.63 -2.48
C ILE A 136 8.97 16.21 -3.09
N GLN A 137 8.57 15.65 -4.23
CA GLN A 137 7.25 15.87 -4.82
C GLN A 137 6.42 14.60 -4.68
N VAL A 138 5.11 14.75 -4.52
CA VAL A 138 4.16 13.62 -4.54
C VAL A 138 3.13 13.87 -5.63
N VAL A 139 2.82 12.87 -6.43
CA VAL A 139 1.85 12.96 -7.53
C VAL A 139 0.99 11.70 -7.59
N TYR A 140 -0.29 11.86 -7.91
CA TYR A 140 -1.19 10.72 -8.07
C TYR A 140 -1.05 10.07 -9.45
N LEU A 141 -0.96 8.74 -9.46
CA LEU A 141 -0.75 7.94 -10.68
C LEU A 141 -2.04 7.68 -11.48
N LYS A 142 -3.20 8.03 -10.93
CA LYS A 142 -4.51 7.85 -11.55
C LYS A 142 -5.53 8.87 -11.07
N GLY A 143 -6.61 9.00 -11.84
CA GLY A 143 -7.73 9.88 -11.53
C GLY A 143 -8.36 9.54 -10.18
N THR A 144 -9.04 10.51 -9.59
CA THR A 144 -9.79 10.34 -8.35
C THR A 144 -11.17 9.75 -8.62
N VAL A 145 -11.97 9.62 -7.57
CA VAL A 145 -13.36 9.21 -7.68
C VAL A 145 -14.22 10.46 -7.58
N ALA A 146 -14.95 10.77 -8.65
CA ALA A 146 -15.72 12.02 -8.77
C ALA A 146 -17.07 11.96 -8.04
N ASN A 147 -17.70 10.79 -7.94
CA ASN A 147 -19.00 10.62 -7.29
C ASN A 147 -19.12 9.21 -6.68
N SER A 148 -18.64 9.02 -5.45
CA SER A 148 -18.82 7.76 -4.72
C SER A 148 -19.22 8.02 -3.28
N THR A 149 -20.12 7.18 -2.78
CA THR A 149 -20.48 7.09 -1.37
C THR A 149 -19.39 6.39 -0.54
N HIS A 150 -18.39 5.80 -1.20
CA HIS A 150 -17.31 5.05 -0.58
C HIS A 150 -16.03 5.89 -0.46
N ASN A 151 -15.38 5.80 0.70
CA ASN A 151 -14.12 6.48 0.96
C ASN A 151 -12.98 5.83 0.15
N ASN A 152 -12.42 6.55 -0.82
CA ASN A 152 -11.24 6.13 -1.59
C ASN A 152 -9.91 6.38 -0.87
N PHE A 153 -9.95 7.01 0.31
CA PHE A 153 -8.83 7.36 1.17
C PHE A 153 -7.83 8.38 0.60
N VAL A 154 -8.13 9.05 -0.53
CA VAL A 154 -7.23 10.04 -1.15
C VAL A 154 -6.82 11.13 -0.16
N VAL A 155 -7.78 11.64 0.63
CA VAL A 155 -7.55 12.68 1.64
C VAL A 155 -6.56 12.24 2.71
N ASN A 156 -6.71 11.00 3.22
CA ASN A 156 -5.84 10.47 4.26
C ASN A 156 -4.42 10.24 3.73
N VAL A 157 -4.31 9.64 2.54
CA VAL A 157 -3.03 9.39 1.87
C VAL A 157 -2.33 10.72 1.61
N THR A 158 -3.01 11.68 0.97
CA THR A 158 -2.47 13.02 0.71
C THR A 158 -1.97 13.69 1.98
N LYS A 159 -2.79 13.70 3.05
CA LYS A 159 -2.42 14.33 4.32
C LYS A 159 -1.16 13.71 4.93
N ALA A 160 -1.05 12.38 4.92
CA ALA A 160 0.09 11.68 5.49
C ALA A 160 1.37 11.92 4.69
N PHE A 161 1.31 11.80 3.36
CA PHE A 161 2.47 12.04 2.49
C PHE A 161 2.93 13.50 2.56
N ASN A 162 2.01 14.48 2.51
CA ASN A 162 2.36 15.90 2.64
C ASN A 162 3.06 16.19 3.97
N LYS A 163 2.52 15.66 5.07
CA LYS A 163 3.09 15.84 6.41
C LYS A 163 4.49 15.22 6.53
N ASN A 164 4.64 13.97 6.10
CA ASN A 164 5.83 13.17 6.38
C ASN A 164 6.96 13.38 5.37
N PHE A 165 6.68 13.84 4.16
CA PHE A 165 7.69 14.21 3.16
C PHE A 165 7.80 15.72 2.93
N HIS A 166 7.16 16.54 3.78
CA HIS A 166 7.21 18.00 3.71
C HIS A 166 6.88 18.56 2.32
N THR A 167 5.81 18.04 1.72
CA THR A 167 5.44 18.31 0.32
C THR A 167 3.96 18.68 0.18
N GLN A 168 3.56 19.07 -1.02
CA GLN A 168 2.18 19.27 -1.42
C GLN A 168 1.86 18.36 -2.61
N ALA A 169 1.10 17.28 -2.36
CA ALA A 169 0.77 16.31 -3.38
C ALA A 169 -0.07 16.92 -4.52
N GLN A 170 0.33 16.61 -5.74
CA GLN A 170 -0.40 16.90 -6.97
C GLN A 170 -1.45 15.81 -7.19
N ILE A 171 -2.71 16.15 -6.92
CA ILE A 171 -3.85 15.28 -7.17
C ILE A 171 -4.30 15.48 -8.61
N LEU A 172 -4.60 14.40 -9.33
CA LEU A 172 -5.22 14.46 -10.65
C LEU A 172 -6.75 14.61 -10.49
N PRO A 173 -7.35 15.80 -10.67
CA PRO A 173 -8.73 16.08 -10.28
C PRO A 173 -9.75 15.62 -11.33
N LEU A 174 -9.53 14.43 -11.90
CA LEU A 174 -10.33 13.85 -12.95
C LEU A 174 -10.91 12.51 -12.50
N PRO A 175 -12.09 12.08 -13.01
CA PRO A 175 -12.60 10.75 -12.72
C PRO A 175 -11.62 9.67 -13.20
N VAL A 176 -11.52 8.59 -12.44
CA VAL A 176 -10.68 7.43 -12.77
C VAL A 176 -11.08 6.77 -14.08
N ILE A 177 -12.37 6.79 -14.42
CA ILE A 177 -12.90 6.30 -15.70
C ILE A 177 -13.87 7.36 -16.24
N PHE A 178 -13.66 7.76 -17.49
CA PHE A 178 -14.59 8.62 -18.23
C PHE A 178 -15.65 7.77 -18.93
N ASP A 179 -16.85 8.32 -19.10
CA ASP A 179 -17.87 7.66 -19.95
C ASP A 179 -17.45 7.62 -21.43
N ASN A 180 -16.68 8.62 -21.87
CA ASN A 180 -16.28 8.77 -23.26
C ASN A 180 -14.77 9.08 -23.38
N ALA A 181 -14.06 8.28 -24.17
CA ALA A 181 -12.63 8.46 -24.44
C ALA A 181 -12.30 9.81 -25.09
N LYS A 182 -13.21 10.37 -25.90
CA LYS A 182 -13.06 11.70 -26.52
C LYS A 182 -13.07 12.82 -25.47
N ILE A 183 -13.90 12.70 -24.44
CA ILE A 183 -13.93 13.69 -23.35
C ILE A 183 -12.60 13.64 -22.61
N LYS A 184 -12.14 12.44 -22.23
CA LYS A 184 -10.82 12.26 -21.63
C LYS A 184 -9.72 12.91 -22.48
N SER A 185 -9.67 12.61 -23.79
CA SER A 185 -8.61 13.12 -24.67
C SER A 185 -8.61 14.64 -24.80
N MET A 186 -9.76 15.30 -24.66
CA MET A 186 -9.85 16.77 -24.64
C MET A 186 -9.42 17.34 -23.29
N VAL A 187 -9.88 16.76 -22.18
CA VAL A 187 -9.60 17.29 -20.83
C VAL A 187 -8.12 17.15 -20.46
N VAL A 188 -7.45 16.09 -20.91
CA VAL A 188 -6.00 15.93 -20.65
C VAL A 188 -5.11 16.93 -21.40
N GLN A 189 -5.67 17.70 -22.34
CA GLN A 189 -4.97 18.79 -23.03
C GLN A 189 -5.00 20.10 -22.24
N ASP A 190 -5.82 20.19 -21.19
CA ASP A 190 -5.74 21.34 -20.28
C ASP A 190 -4.34 21.43 -19.68
N HIS A 191 -3.77 22.63 -19.68
CA HIS A 191 -2.36 22.80 -19.39
C HIS A 191 -2.00 22.42 -17.94
N PHE A 192 -2.90 22.61 -16.96
CA PHE A 192 -2.64 22.24 -15.57
C PHE A 192 -2.74 20.72 -15.39
N ILE A 193 -3.68 20.09 -16.11
CA ILE A 193 -3.80 18.62 -16.12
C ILE A 193 -2.56 17.98 -16.78
N ASP A 194 -2.12 18.48 -17.93
CA ASP A 194 -0.95 17.95 -18.62
C ASP A 194 0.34 18.14 -17.80
N GLN A 195 0.48 19.23 -17.04
CA GLN A 195 1.57 19.42 -16.09
C GLN A 195 1.60 18.31 -15.02
N ILE A 196 0.46 17.98 -14.42
CA ILE A 196 0.36 16.90 -13.42
C ILE A 196 0.70 15.55 -14.07
N LEU A 197 0.17 15.28 -15.26
CA LEU A 197 0.45 14.04 -15.98
C LEU A 197 1.93 13.93 -16.39
N THR A 198 2.55 15.04 -16.77
CA THR A 198 3.98 15.10 -17.07
C THR A 198 4.81 14.79 -15.84
N THR A 199 4.49 15.34 -14.67
CA THR A 199 5.12 14.96 -13.39
C THR A 199 4.93 13.46 -13.11
N ALA A 200 3.71 12.94 -13.28
CA ALA A 200 3.39 11.53 -13.04
C ALA A 200 4.14 10.56 -13.98
N ARG A 201 4.52 10.99 -15.18
CA ARG A 201 5.35 10.19 -16.13
C ARG A 201 6.83 10.13 -15.74
N HIS A 202 7.31 11.04 -14.89
CA HIS A 202 8.71 11.15 -14.48
C HIS A 202 8.93 10.72 -13.02
N VAL A 203 8.02 9.93 -12.46
CA VAL A 203 8.14 9.41 -11.09
C VAL A 203 9.42 8.58 -10.93
N ASN A 204 10.14 8.81 -9.83
CA ASN A 204 11.35 8.06 -9.48
C ASN A 204 11.01 6.87 -8.58
N VAL A 205 10.00 7.06 -7.73
CA VAL A 205 9.49 6.05 -6.79
C VAL A 205 7.98 5.95 -6.97
N ALA A 206 7.46 4.81 -7.40
CA ALA A 206 6.02 4.55 -7.50
C ALA A 206 5.60 3.59 -6.40
N VAL A 207 4.62 3.97 -5.57
CA VAL A 207 3.98 3.10 -4.58
C VAL A 207 2.56 2.81 -5.05
N PHE A 208 2.32 1.56 -5.46
CA PHE A 208 1.05 1.15 -6.03
C PHE A 208 0.60 -0.21 -5.48
N THR A 209 -0.64 -0.56 -5.79
CA THR A 209 -1.26 -1.84 -5.43
C THR A 209 -2.05 -2.33 -6.62
N VAL A 210 -2.52 -3.58 -6.52
CA VAL A 210 -3.38 -4.24 -7.50
C VAL A 210 -4.77 -4.46 -6.95
N GLY A 211 -5.76 -4.42 -7.83
CA GLY A 211 -7.16 -4.77 -7.54
C GLY A 211 -7.55 -6.11 -8.14
N THR A 212 -8.52 -6.75 -7.52
CA THR A 212 -9.12 -8.02 -7.97
C THR A 212 -10.28 -7.76 -8.94
N THR A 213 -10.74 -8.79 -9.63
CA THR A 213 -12.01 -8.82 -10.38
C THR A 213 -13.15 -9.52 -9.62
N GLU A 214 -12.99 -9.81 -8.33
CA GLU A 214 -14.09 -10.29 -7.49
C GLU A 214 -15.25 -9.28 -7.39
N ASP A 215 -16.44 -9.74 -7.01
CA ASP A 215 -17.65 -8.90 -6.94
C ASP A 215 -17.51 -7.70 -6.00
N ASN A 216 -16.63 -7.81 -4.99
CA ASN A 216 -16.34 -6.75 -4.02
C ASN A 216 -15.24 -5.77 -4.50
N ALA A 217 -14.75 -5.92 -5.74
CA ALA A 217 -13.70 -5.06 -6.29
C ALA A 217 -14.11 -3.58 -6.23
N THR A 218 -13.19 -2.74 -5.73
CA THR A 218 -13.48 -1.32 -5.53
C THR A 218 -13.91 -0.64 -6.83
N LEU A 219 -13.27 -0.92 -7.97
CA LEU A 219 -13.63 -0.28 -9.24
C LEU A 219 -15.05 -0.64 -9.72
N PHE A 220 -15.55 -1.83 -9.38
CA PHE A 220 -16.91 -2.25 -9.72
C PHE A 220 -17.97 -1.55 -8.87
N SER A 221 -17.63 -1.17 -7.63
CA SER A 221 -18.54 -0.44 -6.73
C SER A 221 -18.57 1.08 -6.94
N LEU A 222 -17.72 1.63 -7.83
CA LEU A 222 -17.69 3.07 -8.12
C LEU A 222 -18.77 3.54 -9.10
N GLY A 223 -19.46 2.62 -9.79
CA GLY A 223 -20.54 2.96 -10.73
C GLY A 223 -20.08 3.46 -12.10
N TYR A 224 -18.79 3.35 -12.44
CA TYR A 224 -18.27 3.72 -13.77
C TYR A 224 -18.42 2.64 -14.84
N LEU A 225 -18.69 1.41 -14.42
CA LEU A 225 -18.79 0.24 -15.28
C LEU A 225 -20.20 -0.34 -15.19
N ASN A 226 -20.77 -0.69 -16.33
CA ASN A 226 -22.05 -1.39 -16.36
C ASN A 226 -21.86 -2.91 -16.13
N THR A 227 -22.95 -3.62 -15.85
CA THR A 227 -22.93 -5.06 -15.53
C THR A 227 -22.32 -5.91 -16.66
N SER A 228 -22.47 -5.52 -17.92
CA SER A 228 -21.87 -6.24 -19.05
C SER A 228 -20.34 -6.07 -19.09
N GLU A 229 -19.86 -4.84 -18.89
CA GLU A 229 -18.43 -4.53 -18.78
C GLU A 229 -17.80 -5.30 -17.60
N ILE A 230 -18.44 -5.30 -16.43
CA ILE A 230 -17.98 -6.05 -15.25
C ILE A 230 -17.86 -7.54 -15.56
N LYS A 231 -18.92 -8.16 -16.11
CA LYS A 231 -18.92 -9.59 -16.45
C LYS A 231 -17.89 -9.95 -17.52
N LYS A 232 -17.62 -9.05 -18.47
CA LYS A 232 -16.54 -9.23 -19.45
C LYS A 232 -15.19 -9.25 -18.74
N LEU A 233 -14.91 -8.25 -17.91
CA LEU A 233 -13.64 -8.14 -17.17
C LEU A 233 -13.42 -9.32 -16.23
N GLN A 234 -14.45 -9.81 -15.55
CA GLN A 234 -14.37 -11.02 -14.72
C GLN A 234 -13.97 -12.29 -15.47
N ARG A 235 -14.20 -12.33 -16.79
CA ARG A 235 -13.84 -13.48 -17.65
C ARG A 235 -12.48 -13.33 -18.31
N THR A 236 -12.03 -12.09 -18.52
CA THR A 236 -10.86 -11.80 -19.36
C THR A 236 -9.67 -11.26 -18.56
N ALA A 237 -9.89 -10.65 -17.39
CA ALA A 237 -8.85 -10.05 -16.57
C ALA A 237 -8.67 -10.83 -15.27
N VAL A 238 -7.43 -10.91 -14.80
CA VAL A 238 -7.10 -11.42 -13.46
C VAL A 238 -7.16 -10.34 -12.39
N GLY A 239 -7.19 -9.07 -12.79
CA GLY A 239 -7.26 -7.91 -11.89
C GLY A 239 -6.90 -6.61 -12.61
N ASP A 240 -6.63 -5.55 -11.83
CA ASP A 240 -6.17 -4.26 -12.32
C ASP A 240 -4.84 -3.81 -11.71
N ILE A 241 -4.03 -3.15 -12.52
CA ILE A 241 -2.80 -2.45 -12.11
C ILE A 241 -3.04 -0.95 -12.37
N VAL A 242 -3.09 -0.15 -11.32
CA VAL A 242 -3.38 1.31 -11.43
C VAL A 242 -4.65 1.56 -12.25
N SER A 243 -5.71 0.76 -12.04
CA SER A 243 -6.98 0.82 -12.75
C SER A 243 -6.97 0.40 -14.23
N GLN A 244 -5.87 -0.15 -14.73
CA GLN A 244 -5.82 -0.83 -16.03
C GLN A 244 -6.01 -2.33 -15.82
N PHE A 245 -7.06 -2.91 -16.40
CA PHE A 245 -7.34 -4.35 -16.28
C PHE A 245 -6.38 -5.18 -17.15
N VAL A 246 -5.81 -6.23 -16.56
CA VAL A 246 -4.77 -7.05 -17.18
C VAL A 246 -5.05 -8.55 -17.15
N ASP A 247 -4.45 -9.30 -18.08
CA ASP A 247 -4.39 -10.76 -18.06
C ASP A 247 -3.23 -11.28 -17.19
N GLU A 248 -3.05 -12.60 -17.15
CA GLU A 248 -2.00 -13.31 -16.40
C GLU A 248 -0.57 -12.91 -16.82
N GLN A 249 -0.40 -12.41 -18.05
CA GLN A 249 0.87 -11.93 -18.58
C GLN A 249 1.05 -10.42 -18.37
N GLY A 250 0.12 -9.77 -17.67
CA GLY A 250 0.13 -8.35 -17.38
C GLY A 250 -0.22 -7.49 -18.59
N GLN A 251 -0.81 -8.03 -19.65
CA GLN A 251 -1.23 -7.25 -20.84
C GLN A 251 -2.63 -6.69 -20.65
N ILE A 252 -2.88 -5.49 -21.19
CA ILE A 252 -4.18 -4.83 -21.10
C ILE A 252 -5.23 -5.61 -21.91
N VAL A 253 -6.32 -6.02 -21.26
CA VAL A 253 -7.35 -6.88 -21.89
C VAL A 253 -8.50 -6.12 -22.56
N ASP A 254 -8.69 -4.85 -22.19
CA ASP A 254 -9.71 -3.98 -22.77
C ASP A 254 -9.12 -2.61 -23.16
N PRO A 255 -8.60 -2.49 -24.40
CA PRO A 255 -8.03 -1.23 -24.89
C PRO A 255 -9.03 -0.07 -24.96
N GLU A 256 -10.32 -0.34 -25.17
CA GLU A 256 -11.35 0.71 -25.24
C GLU A 256 -11.66 1.27 -23.85
N LEU A 257 -11.72 0.41 -22.83
CA LEU A 257 -11.79 0.85 -21.44
C LEU A 257 -10.51 1.56 -21.01
N ALA A 258 -9.33 1.08 -21.43
CA ALA A 258 -8.05 1.74 -21.13
C ALA A 258 -7.99 3.16 -21.72
N LYS A 259 -8.54 3.37 -22.93
CA LYS A 259 -8.69 4.71 -23.53
C LYS A 259 -9.58 5.61 -22.68
N ARG A 260 -10.56 5.11 -21.95
CA ARG A 260 -11.42 5.86 -21.02
C ARG A 260 -10.83 6.05 -19.62
N THR A 261 -9.88 5.22 -19.23
CA THR A 261 -9.30 5.20 -17.88
C THR A 261 -8.22 6.26 -17.71
N MET A 262 -8.33 7.11 -16.68
CA MET A 262 -7.27 8.04 -16.29
C MET A 262 -6.28 7.36 -15.34
N ALA A 263 -5.20 6.87 -15.93
CA ALA A 263 -4.04 6.33 -15.26
C ALA A 263 -2.79 6.65 -16.07
N ILE A 264 -1.62 6.65 -15.42
CA ILE A 264 -0.34 6.63 -16.15
C ILE A 264 -0.27 5.36 -17.03
N PRO A 265 0.44 5.41 -18.16
CA PRO A 265 0.77 4.20 -18.91
C PRO A 265 1.55 3.23 -18.01
N LEU A 266 1.24 1.93 -18.09
CA LEU A 266 1.92 0.94 -17.24
C LEU A 266 3.43 0.85 -17.51
N ASP A 267 3.89 1.20 -18.71
CA ASP A 267 5.32 1.27 -19.04
C ASP A 267 6.09 2.32 -18.21
N VAL A 268 5.40 3.34 -17.68
CA VAL A 268 6.01 4.28 -16.72
C VAL A 268 6.47 3.52 -15.47
N LEU A 269 5.69 2.54 -14.99
CA LEU A 269 6.07 1.71 -13.84
C LEU A 269 7.32 0.87 -14.15
N LYS A 270 7.43 0.30 -15.35
CA LYS A 270 8.62 -0.47 -15.76
C LYS A 270 9.89 0.38 -15.78
N ALA A 271 9.77 1.63 -16.22
CA ALA A 271 10.89 2.57 -16.31
C ALA A 271 11.23 3.24 -14.95
N THR A 272 10.33 3.16 -13.98
CA THR A 272 10.50 3.79 -12.67
C THR A 272 11.62 3.11 -11.88
N ARG A 273 12.55 3.91 -11.33
CA ARG A 273 13.70 3.40 -10.56
C ARG A 273 13.29 2.50 -9.41
N GLN A 274 12.26 2.88 -8.65
CA GLN A 274 11.68 2.08 -7.57
C GLN A 274 10.17 1.95 -7.79
N SER A 275 9.75 0.86 -8.43
CA SER A 275 8.34 0.54 -8.64
C SER A 275 7.90 -0.50 -7.61
N ILE A 276 7.26 0.00 -6.54
CA ILE A 276 6.93 -0.72 -5.31
C ILE A 276 5.48 -1.20 -5.39
N LEU A 277 5.32 -2.50 -5.64
CA LEU A 277 4.03 -3.18 -5.53
C LEU A 277 3.79 -3.60 -4.08
N VAL A 278 2.73 -3.07 -3.49
CA VAL A 278 2.27 -3.45 -2.15
C VAL A 278 0.95 -4.19 -2.29
N ALA A 279 0.95 -5.51 -2.07
CA ALA A 279 -0.25 -6.31 -2.21
C ALA A 279 -0.13 -7.64 -1.46
N GLY A 280 -1.23 -8.07 -0.86
CA GLY A 280 -1.34 -9.34 -0.16
C GLY A 280 -2.78 -9.83 -0.07
N GLY A 281 -2.96 -11.01 0.50
CA GLY A 281 -4.19 -11.81 0.44
C GLY A 281 -4.23 -12.68 -0.81
N MET A 282 -4.60 -13.96 -0.65
CA MET A 282 -4.58 -14.95 -1.73
C MET A 282 -5.53 -14.60 -2.89
N ASN A 283 -6.59 -13.83 -2.64
CA ASN A 283 -7.49 -13.35 -3.69
C ASN A 283 -6.84 -12.36 -4.67
N LYS A 284 -5.65 -11.84 -4.33
CA LYS A 284 -4.84 -10.98 -5.22
C LYS A 284 -3.69 -11.72 -5.87
N LEU A 285 -3.44 -12.99 -5.56
CA LEU A 285 -2.31 -13.75 -6.09
C LEU A 285 -2.22 -13.67 -7.63
N PRO A 286 -3.30 -13.90 -8.41
CA PRO A 286 -3.20 -13.90 -9.86
C PRO A 286 -2.76 -12.55 -10.45
N VAL A 287 -3.27 -11.44 -9.88
CA VAL A 287 -2.92 -10.10 -10.35
C VAL A 287 -1.55 -9.63 -9.83
N ILE A 288 -1.12 -10.09 -8.65
CA ILE A 288 0.26 -9.87 -8.17
C ILE A 288 1.23 -10.53 -9.14
N GLN A 289 0.97 -11.78 -9.52
CA GLN A 289 1.79 -12.50 -10.48
C GLN A 289 1.79 -11.82 -11.85
N ALA A 290 0.62 -11.40 -12.36
CA ALA A 290 0.54 -10.64 -13.61
C ALA A 290 1.38 -9.34 -13.57
N ALA A 291 1.38 -8.64 -12.43
CA ALA A 291 2.17 -7.43 -12.25
C ALA A 291 3.69 -7.71 -12.29
N LEU A 292 4.12 -8.84 -11.74
CA LEU A 292 5.51 -9.30 -11.74
C LEU A 292 5.93 -9.83 -13.12
N ASN A 293 5.09 -10.63 -13.78
CA ASN A 293 5.30 -11.13 -15.15
C ASN A 293 5.44 -9.97 -16.15
N GLY A 294 4.58 -8.96 -16.01
CA GLY A 294 4.65 -7.73 -16.79
C GLY A 294 5.81 -6.81 -16.41
N ARG A 295 6.61 -7.15 -15.39
CA ARG A 295 7.74 -6.35 -14.87
C ARG A 295 7.34 -4.92 -14.46
N TYR A 296 6.09 -4.74 -14.04
CA TYR A 296 5.60 -3.44 -13.58
C TYR A 296 6.10 -3.13 -12.16
N ALA A 297 6.57 -4.13 -11.42
CA ALA A 297 7.19 -3.97 -10.11
C ALA A 297 8.64 -4.43 -10.15
N ASN A 298 9.52 -3.67 -9.49
CA ASN A 298 10.90 -4.09 -9.20
C ASN A 298 11.19 -4.14 -7.69
N VAL A 299 10.21 -3.74 -6.87
CA VAL A 299 10.16 -3.95 -5.43
C VAL A 299 8.80 -4.56 -5.09
N LEU A 300 8.78 -5.65 -4.33
CA LEU A 300 7.56 -6.30 -3.86
C LEU A 300 7.46 -6.22 -2.34
N VAL A 301 6.29 -5.85 -1.83
CA VAL A 301 5.90 -6.03 -0.43
C VAL A 301 4.63 -6.87 -0.42
N THR A 302 4.73 -8.10 0.08
CA THR A 302 3.62 -9.07 0.09
C THR A 302 3.57 -9.87 1.39
N ASP A 303 2.55 -10.70 1.60
CA ASP A 303 2.44 -11.58 2.77
C ASP A 303 3.06 -12.97 2.51
N LEU A 304 3.22 -13.75 3.59
CA LEU A 304 3.86 -15.06 3.55
C LEU A 304 3.19 -16.04 2.58
N HIS A 305 1.85 -16.11 2.59
CA HIS A 305 1.10 -17.07 1.78
C HIS A 305 1.26 -16.77 0.29
N ASN A 306 1.14 -15.49 -0.10
CA ASN A 306 1.44 -15.08 -1.47
C ASN A 306 2.90 -15.34 -1.85
N ALA A 307 3.84 -15.08 -0.95
CA ALA A 307 5.26 -15.32 -1.21
C ALA A 307 5.57 -16.79 -1.53
N GLN A 308 4.96 -17.71 -0.78
CA GLN A 308 5.09 -19.16 -1.01
C GLN A 308 4.45 -19.55 -2.34
N ALA A 309 3.19 -19.18 -2.56
CA ALA A 309 2.45 -19.54 -3.78
C ALA A 309 3.14 -18.99 -5.05
N LEU A 310 3.67 -17.76 -4.99
CA LEU A 310 4.44 -17.18 -6.09
C LEU A 310 5.73 -17.93 -6.42
N LEU A 311 6.25 -18.76 -5.52
CA LEU A 311 7.42 -19.62 -5.74
C LEU A 311 7.02 -21.01 -6.23
N ASP A 312 5.93 -21.57 -5.68
CA ASP A 312 5.47 -22.95 -5.91
C ASP A 312 4.99 -23.25 -7.34
N GLU A 313 4.58 -22.25 -8.13
CA GLU A 313 4.04 -22.44 -9.48
C GLU A 313 5.03 -22.97 -10.55
N ASN A 314 6.20 -23.50 -10.16
CA ASN A 314 7.18 -24.10 -11.07
C ASN A 314 7.71 -25.48 -10.61
N GLU A 315 6.93 -26.26 -9.86
CA GLU A 315 7.07 -27.74 -9.86
C GLU A 315 6.12 -28.39 -10.89
#